data_AF-A0ABD5ZYK2-F1
#
_entry.id   AF-A0ABD5ZYK2-F1
#
_cell.length_a   1.000
_cell.length_b   1.000
_cell.length_c   1.000
_cell.angle_alpha   90.00
_cell.angle_beta   90.00
_cell.angle_gamma   90.00
#
_symmetry.space_group_name_H-M   'P 1'
#
loop_
_entity.id
_entity.type
_entity.pdbx_description
1 polymer ?
#
loop_
_entity_poly.entity_id
_entity_poly.type
_entity_poly.pdbx_seq_one_letter_code
_entity_poly.pdbx_strand_id
1 'polypeptide(L)'
;MTLDTPVPAARAVVEDERDAVTAKLRAYDAFTDRVRDVPTGGTGGEAPGPVGSTLAATTRRGGCAAVREAFDATVRETEGVDDGASVFETLAAELSEEVAVALAPTTGSALTPQFKTRVIESATDRRWQLRTMATALEREAASLDAACEAFASVREWVIAADETPLTALDFDGLRKRHARLGDHLDRCEAVARERQEFLDGSTSEHGKVGLGHRYLVGYLYGELSVDYPVLSGAATTAATCRRCRRNVRAHLTRCG
;
A
#
# COMPACT_ATOMS: atom_id res chain seq x y z
N MET A 1 16.08 -28.11 -8.21
CA MET A 1 15.16 -27.82 -7.09
C MET A 1 14.88 -26.33 -7.13
N THR A 2 13.65 -25.92 -7.43
CA THR A 2 13.26 -24.51 -7.41
C THR A 2 12.81 -24.12 -6.00
N LEU A 3 13.44 -23.08 -5.46
CA LEU A 3 13.05 -22.40 -4.23
C LEU A 3 12.19 -21.21 -4.66
N ASP A 4 10.93 -21.50 -4.96
CA ASP A 4 9.95 -20.47 -5.28
C ASP A 4 9.39 -19.93 -3.96
N THR A 5 9.58 -18.63 -3.73
CA THR A 5 9.04 -17.92 -2.57
C THR A 5 7.85 -17.07 -3.05
N PRO A 6 6.86 -16.80 -2.18
CA PRO A 6 5.73 -15.92 -2.53
C PRO A 6 6.09 -14.42 -2.50
N VAL A 7 7.33 -14.06 -2.13
CA VAL A 7 7.79 -12.67 -1.97
C VAL A 7 7.73 -11.86 -3.27
N PRO A 8 8.09 -12.39 -4.46
CA PRO A 8 7.95 -11.65 -5.72
C PRO A 8 6.51 -11.26 -6.05
N ALA A 9 5.53 -12.13 -5.77
CA ALA A 9 4.11 -11.81 -5.95
C ALA A 9 3.67 -10.70 -4.98
N ALA A 10 4.11 -10.77 -3.72
CA ALA A 10 3.86 -9.73 -2.72
C ALA A 10 4.44 -8.37 -3.14
N ARG A 11 5.62 -8.36 -3.78
CA ARG A 11 6.23 -7.14 -4.32
C ARG A 11 5.40 -6.51 -5.41
N ALA A 12 4.91 -7.30 -6.37
CA ALA A 12 4.06 -6.79 -7.44
C ALA A 12 2.81 -6.10 -6.87
N VAL A 13 2.14 -6.73 -5.90
CA VAL A 13 0.98 -6.14 -5.19
C VAL A 13 1.33 -4.80 -4.53
N VAL A 14 2.47 -4.72 -3.84
CA VAL A 14 2.90 -3.47 -3.19
C VAL A 14 3.27 -2.40 -4.22
N GLU A 15 3.88 -2.77 -5.34
CA GLU A 15 4.20 -1.85 -6.44
C GLU A 15 2.91 -1.28 -7.06
N ASP A 16 1.93 -2.13 -7.38
CA ASP A 16 0.63 -1.72 -7.91
C ASP A 16 -0.11 -0.77 -6.94
N GLU A 17 -0.15 -1.11 -5.65
CA GLU A 17 -0.80 -0.27 -4.64
C GLU A 17 -0.08 1.07 -4.44
N ARG A 18 1.25 1.11 -4.53
CA ARG A 18 2.03 2.36 -4.46
C ARG A 18 1.71 3.28 -5.63
N ASP A 19 1.58 2.71 -6.83
CA ASP A 19 1.22 3.46 -8.02
C ASP A 19 -0.21 4.00 -7.91
N ALA A 20 -1.15 3.20 -7.42
CA ALA A 20 -2.53 3.61 -7.14
C ALA A 20 -2.59 4.75 -6.11
N VAL A 21 -1.92 4.61 -4.97
CA VAL A 21 -1.88 5.67 -3.93
C VAL A 21 -1.23 6.94 -4.44
N THR A 22 -0.16 6.83 -5.24
CA THR A 22 0.51 7.98 -5.87
C THR A 22 -0.41 8.70 -6.85
N ALA A 23 -1.15 7.95 -7.67
CA ALA A 23 -2.16 8.49 -8.59
C ALA A 23 -3.28 9.21 -7.81
N LYS A 24 -3.82 8.57 -6.76
CA LYS A 24 -4.84 9.17 -5.88
C LYS A 24 -4.35 10.46 -5.24
N LEU A 25 -3.12 10.50 -4.71
CA LEU A 25 -2.55 11.73 -4.14
C LEU A 25 -2.56 12.87 -5.17
N ARG A 26 -2.08 12.62 -6.40
CA ARG A 26 -2.11 13.64 -7.48
C ARG A 26 -3.53 14.07 -7.83
N ALA A 27 -4.49 13.15 -7.86
CA ALA A 27 -5.89 13.45 -8.12
C ALA A 27 -6.49 14.36 -7.05
N TYR A 28 -6.17 14.11 -5.77
CA TYR A 28 -6.61 14.98 -4.68
C TYR A 28 -5.99 16.37 -4.72
N ASP A 29 -4.73 16.50 -5.16
CA ASP A 29 -4.10 17.81 -5.42
C ASP A 29 -4.91 18.60 -6.45
N ALA A 30 -5.16 17.99 -7.62
CA ALA A 30 -5.95 18.60 -8.68
C ALA A 30 -7.39 18.91 -8.25
N PHE A 31 -8.03 18.00 -7.50
CA PHE A 31 -9.37 18.20 -6.96
C PHE A 31 -9.43 19.44 -6.07
N THR A 32 -8.50 19.54 -5.12
CA THR A 32 -8.48 20.62 -4.14
C THR A 32 -8.26 21.97 -4.82
N ASP A 33 -7.36 22.01 -5.81
CA ASP A 33 -7.09 23.22 -6.59
C ASP A 33 -8.32 23.64 -7.41
N ARG A 34 -9.00 22.69 -8.08
CA ARG A 34 -10.26 22.99 -8.79
C ARG A 34 -11.35 23.50 -7.84
N VAL A 35 -11.53 22.88 -6.67
CA VAL A 35 -12.53 23.32 -5.68
C VAL A 35 -12.23 24.73 -5.17
N ARG A 36 -10.94 25.08 -4.97
CA ARG A 36 -10.53 26.44 -4.57
C ARG A 36 -10.91 27.50 -5.60
N ASP A 37 -11.00 27.16 -6.87
CA ASP A 37 -11.41 28.09 -7.93
C ASP A 37 -12.93 28.19 -8.09
N VAL A 38 -13.72 27.27 -7.51
CA VAL A 38 -15.18 27.33 -7.60
C VAL A 38 -15.73 28.56 -6.85
N PRO A 39 -16.48 29.45 -7.52
CA PRO A 39 -17.09 30.61 -6.87
C PRO A 39 -18.10 30.19 -5.80
N THR A 40 -18.08 30.85 -4.65
CA THR A 40 -19.10 30.68 -3.61
C THR A 40 -20.16 31.76 -3.73
N GLY A 41 -21.41 31.41 -3.40
CA GLY A 41 -22.49 32.39 -3.32
C GLY A 41 -22.24 33.32 -2.14
N GLY A 42 -21.59 34.46 -2.37
CA GLY A 42 -21.36 35.45 -1.32
C GLY A 42 -22.64 36.19 -0.95
N THR A 43 -22.98 36.19 0.34
CA THR A 43 -23.67 37.31 0.99
C THR A 43 -22.70 38.49 1.07
N GLY A 44 -22.45 39.14 -0.07
CA GLY A 44 -21.75 40.42 -0.15
C GLY A 44 -22.78 41.55 -0.19
N GLY A 45 -22.62 42.55 0.67
CA GLY A 45 -23.60 43.60 0.99
C GLY A 45 -24.32 44.22 -0.21
N GLU A 46 -25.65 44.27 -0.09
CA GLU A 46 -26.55 44.88 -1.03
C GLU A 46 -26.48 46.41 -0.90
N ALA A 47 -25.76 47.05 -1.81
CA ALA A 47 -26.17 48.36 -2.30
C ALA A 47 -27.23 48.11 -3.39
N PRO A 48 -28.44 48.68 -3.30
CA PRO A 48 -29.51 48.39 -4.25
C PRO A 48 -29.25 49.09 -5.58
N GLY A 49 -28.84 48.32 -6.59
CA GLY A 49 -28.82 48.73 -8.00
C GLY A 49 -29.68 47.77 -8.82
N PRO A 50 -30.71 48.23 -9.54
CA PRO A 50 -31.52 47.35 -10.36
C PRO A 50 -30.74 46.98 -11.64
N VAL A 51 -31.10 45.83 -12.22
CA VAL A 51 -30.62 45.29 -13.51
C VAL A 51 -29.34 44.43 -13.43
N GLY A 52 -29.50 43.14 -13.06
CA GLY A 52 -28.43 42.13 -13.18
C GLY A 52 -28.68 40.73 -12.57
N SER A 53 -29.92 40.41 -12.16
CA SER A 53 -30.20 39.27 -11.27
C SER A 53 -30.13 37.86 -11.91
N THR A 54 -30.06 37.74 -13.23
CA THR A 54 -30.05 36.42 -13.91
C THR A 54 -28.69 35.73 -13.91
N LEU A 55 -27.57 36.45 -14.03
CA LEU A 55 -26.22 35.87 -14.04
C LEU A 55 -25.72 35.43 -12.65
N ALA A 56 -26.15 36.12 -11.59
CA ALA A 56 -25.80 35.78 -10.21
C ALA A 56 -26.60 34.58 -9.67
N ALA A 57 -27.78 34.29 -10.23
CA ALA A 57 -28.58 33.12 -9.85
C ALA A 57 -28.08 31.83 -10.50
N THR A 58 -27.58 31.91 -11.74
CA THR A 58 -26.99 30.76 -12.46
C THR A 58 -25.64 30.32 -11.86
N THR A 59 -24.79 31.24 -11.43
CA THR A 59 -23.54 30.91 -10.73
C THR A 59 -23.76 30.33 -9.33
N ARG A 60 -24.78 30.80 -8.60
CA ARG A 60 -25.14 30.27 -7.26
C ARG A 60 -25.66 28.83 -7.26
N ARG A 61 -26.36 28.39 -8.32
CA ARG A 61 -26.80 26.99 -8.47
C ARG A 61 -25.70 26.05 -9.01
N GLY A 62 -24.64 26.60 -9.60
CA GLY A 62 -23.57 25.82 -10.24
C GLY A 62 -22.46 25.34 -9.31
N GLY A 63 -22.24 25.97 -8.15
CA GLY A 63 -21.06 25.68 -7.31
C GLY A 63 -20.96 24.22 -6.84
N CYS A 64 -22.02 23.63 -6.29
CA CYS A 64 -22.02 22.23 -5.88
C CYS A 64 -21.96 21.26 -7.07
N ALA A 65 -22.49 21.64 -8.24
CA ALA A 65 -22.33 20.87 -9.46
C ALA A 65 -20.87 20.89 -9.95
N ALA A 66 -20.21 22.04 -9.90
CA ALA A 66 -18.79 22.19 -10.24
C ALA A 66 -17.88 21.40 -9.30
N VAL A 67 -18.19 21.32 -8.00
CA VAL A 67 -17.46 20.44 -7.06
C VAL A 67 -17.62 18.97 -7.42
N ARG A 68 -18.84 18.53 -7.78
CA ARG A 68 -19.07 17.15 -8.24
C ARG A 68 -18.33 16.84 -9.54
N GLU A 69 -18.37 17.74 -10.51
CA GLU A 69 -17.63 17.62 -11.77
C GLU A 69 -16.12 17.60 -11.53
N ALA A 70 -15.62 18.43 -10.62
CA ALA A 70 -14.21 18.39 -10.24
C ALA A 70 -13.82 17.05 -9.62
N PHE A 71 -14.65 16.47 -8.74
CA PHE A 71 -14.43 15.17 -8.12
C PHE A 71 -14.45 14.04 -9.15
N ASP A 72 -15.45 14.04 -10.04
CA ASP A 72 -15.63 13.07 -11.12
C ASP A 72 -14.43 13.07 -12.07
N ALA A 73 -14.00 14.26 -12.51
CA ALA A 73 -12.87 14.45 -13.42
C ALA A 73 -11.48 14.45 -12.74
N THR A 74 -11.37 13.99 -11.49
CA THR A 74 -10.07 13.82 -10.80
C THR A 74 -10.02 12.53 -10.00
N VAL A 75 -10.60 12.51 -8.80
CA VAL A 75 -10.49 11.41 -7.84
C VAL A 75 -11.17 10.17 -8.40
N ARG A 76 -12.39 10.31 -8.94
CA ARG A 76 -13.13 9.15 -9.45
C ARG A 76 -12.49 8.52 -10.68
N GLU A 77 -11.80 9.29 -11.52
CA GLU A 77 -11.03 8.77 -12.65
C GLU A 77 -9.95 7.75 -12.19
N THR A 78 -9.45 7.87 -10.96
CA THR A 78 -8.43 6.95 -10.41
C THR A 78 -8.97 5.62 -9.89
N GLU A 79 -10.27 5.50 -9.63
CA GLU A 79 -10.88 4.25 -9.10
C GLU A 79 -11.06 3.18 -10.19
N GLY A 80 -10.72 3.48 -11.45
CA GLY A 80 -11.08 2.64 -12.59
C GLY A 80 -12.59 2.70 -12.87
N VAL A 81 -13.01 2.20 -14.03
CA VAL A 81 -14.43 2.10 -14.37
C VAL A 81 -15.03 0.93 -13.58
N ASP A 82 -15.32 1.13 -12.30
CA ASP A 82 -16.30 0.29 -11.63
C ASP A 82 -17.68 0.69 -12.15
N ASP A 83 -18.21 -0.12 -13.08
CA ASP A 83 -19.43 0.12 -13.87
C ASP A 83 -20.70 0.20 -12.97
N GLY A 84 -20.57 -0.01 -11.66
CA GLY A 84 -21.67 -0.05 -10.68
C GLY A 84 -21.73 1.07 -9.64
N ALA A 85 -20.58 1.59 -9.16
CA ALA A 85 -20.58 2.54 -8.05
C ALA A 85 -21.04 3.94 -8.48
N SER A 86 -22.06 4.49 -7.83
CA SER A 86 -22.55 5.84 -8.19
C SER A 86 -21.55 6.94 -7.77
N VAL A 87 -21.59 8.11 -8.42
CA VAL A 87 -20.77 9.29 -7.99
C VAL A 87 -20.98 9.60 -6.51
N PHE A 88 -22.20 9.42 -6.02
CA PHE A 88 -22.56 9.65 -4.63
C PHE A 88 -21.88 8.65 -3.68
N GLU A 89 -21.86 7.38 -4.06
CA GLU A 89 -21.24 6.30 -3.27
C GLU A 89 -19.73 6.50 -3.14
N THR A 90 -19.05 6.79 -4.26
CA THR A 90 -17.61 7.09 -4.23
C THR A 90 -17.33 8.35 -3.40
N LEU A 91 -18.17 9.38 -3.50
CA LEU A 91 -17.99 10.61 -2.74
C LEU A 91 -18.18 10.39 -1.23
N ALA A 92 -19.13 9.53 -0.85
CA ALA A 92 -19.36 9.15 0.52
C ALA A 92 -18.18 8.34 1.10
N ALA A 93 -17.64 7.40 0.31
CA ALA A 93 -16.49 6.60 0.70
C ALA A 93 -15.19 7.43 0.81
N GLU A 94 -14.99 8.38 -0.09
CA GLU A 94 -13.72 9.11 -0.22
C GLU A 94 -13.65 10.42 0.58
N LEU A 95 -14.77 11.09 0.83
CA LEU A 95 -14.80 12.38 1.54
C LEU A 95 -15.57 12.30 2.86
N SER A 96 -16.82 11.83 2.80
CA SER A 96 -17.67 11.43 3.92
C SER A 96 -19.13 11.41 3.47
N GLU A 97 -19.97 10.68 4.19
CA GLU A 97 -21.41 10.68 3.95
C GLU A 97 -22.05 12.08 4.10
N GLU A 98 -21.61 12.89 5.08
CA GLU A 98 -22.10 14.28 5.24
C GLU A 98 -21.81 15.13 3.99
N VAL A 99 -20.59 15.07 3.47
CA VAL A 99 -20.19 15.82 2.28
C VAL A 99 -20.94 15.32 1.04
N ALA A 100 -21.12 14.00 0.91
CA ALA A 100 -21.90 13.40 -0.17
C ALA A 100 -23.35 13.87 -0.18
N VAL A 101 -24.03 13.79 0.96
CA VAL A 101 -25.42 14.25 1.13
C VAL A 101 -25.54 15.73 0.78
N ALA A 102 -24.61 16.57 1.25
CA ALA A 102 -24.64 18.01 0.99
C ALA A 102 -24.35 18.37 -0.50
N LEU A 103 -23.59 17.55 -1.22
CA LEU A 103 -23.34 17.69 -2.66
C LEU A 103 -24.42 17.05 -3.55
N ALA A 104 -25.34 16.28 -2.98
CA ALA A 104 -26.37 15.58 -3.74
C ALA A 104 -27.20 16.56 -4.61
N PRO A 105 -27.59 16.17 -5.84
CA PRO A 105 -28.41 17.03 -6.70
C PRO A 105 -29.74 17.45 -6.07
N THR A 106 -30.27 16.64 -5.15
CA THR A 106 -31.56 16.81 -4.48
C THR A 106 -31.52 17.76 -3.28
N THR A 107 -30.34 18.03 -2.69
CA THR A 107 -30.21 18.88 -1.49
C THR A 107 -30.13 20.37 -1.80
N GLY A 108 -30.07 20.76 -3.09
CA GLY A 108 -30.41 22.11 -3.57
C GLY A 108 -29.59 23.28 -3.00
N SER A 109 -28.52 23.01 -2.24
CA SER A 109 -27.79 24.04 -1.52
C SER A 109 -26.79 24.74 -2.43
N ALA A 110 -26.77 26.08 -2.37
CA ALA A 110 -25.70 26.86 -2.99
C ALA A 110 -24.39 26.58 -2.25
N LEU A 111 -23.27 26.56 -2.97
CA LEU A 111 -21.95 26.39 -2.36
C LEU A 111 -21.63 27.60 -1.48
N THR A 112 -21.78 27.44 -0.16
CA THR A 112 -21.41 28.47 0.81
C THR A 112 -19.89 28.45 1.05
N PRO A 113 -19.28 29.57 1.49
CA PRO A 113 -17.88 29.59 1.88
C PRO A 113 -17.54 28.53 2.95
N GLN A 114 -18.41 28.36 3.95
CA GLN A 114 -18.22 27.38 5.03
C GLN A 114 -18.25 25.95 4.49
N PHE A 115 -19.19 25.63 3.60
CA PHE A 115 -19.27 24.29 3.03
C PHE A 115 -18.09 23.99 2.11
N LYS A 116 -17.64 24.97 1.30
CA LYS A 116 -16.40 24.85 0.52
C LYS A 116 -15.18 24.55 1.39
N THR A 117 -15.04 25.25 2.52
CA THR A 117 -13.96 24.97 3.49
C THR A 117 -14.04 23.52 4.00
N ARG A 118 -15.23 23.04 4.38
CA ARG A 118 -15.41 21.64 4.82
C ARG A 118 -15.01 20.61 3.78
N VAL A 119 -15.35 20.83 2.50
CA VAL A 119 -14.93 19.93 1.40
C VAL A 119 -13.40 19.89 1.30
N ILE A 120 -12.75 21.06 1.38
CA ILE A 120 -11.28 21.17 1.32
C ILE A 120 -10.63 20.49 2.54
N GLU A 121 -11.20 20.66 3.74
CA GLU A 121 -10.72 20.01 4.97
C GLU A 121 -10.82 18.48 4.85
N SER A 122 -11.98 17.96 4.45
CA SER A 122 -12.19 16.53 4.22
C SER A 122 -11.22 15.96 3.18
N ALA A 123 -11.01 16.64 2.05
CA ALA A 123 -10.03 16.25 1.05
C ALA A 123 -8.58 16.28 1.60
N THR A 124 -8.28 17.25 2.47
CA THR A 124 -6.96 17.38 3.11
C THR A 124 -6.71 16.25 4.11
N ASP A 125 -7.72 15.88 4.90
CA ASP A 125 -7.65 14.74 5.82
C ASP A 125 -7.45 13.43 5.07
N ARG A 126 -8.17 13.24 3.97
CA ARG A 126 -8.00 12.06 3.11
C ARG A 126 -6.61 11.99 2.47
N ARG A 127 -6.08 13.11 1.98
CA ARG A 127 -4.67 13.20 1.52
C ARG A 127 -3.68 12.83 2.62
N TRP A 128 -3.94 13.24 3.85
CA TRP A 128 -3.09 12.89 4.97
C TRP A 128 -3.09 11.37 5.22
N GLN A 129 -4.26 10.73 5.18
CA GLN A 129 -4.38 9.26 5.28
C GLN A 129 -3.62 8.54 4.15
N LEU A 130 -3.77 9.01 2.91
CA LEU A 130 -3.06 8.46 1.75
C LEU A 130 -1.54 8.60 1.88
N ARG A 131 -1.03 9.70 2.45
CA ARG A 131 0.41 9.84 2.76
C ARG A 131 0.87 8.85 3.81
N THR A 132 0.08 8.64 4.87
CA THR A 132 0.37 7.63 5.89
C THR A 132 0.42 6.23 5.28
N MET A 133 -0.50 5.91 4.37
CA MET A 133 -0.50 4.67 3.58
C MET A 133 0.75 4.56 2.71
N ALA A 134 1.10 5.62 1.96
CA ALA A 134 2.30 5.65 1.11
C ALA A 134 3.59 5.36 1.90
N THR A 135 3.77 5.99 3.07
CA THR A 135 4.90 5.69 3.96
C THR A 135 4.88 4.23 4.44
N ALA A 136 3.70 3.67 4.71
CA ALA A 136 3.57 2.28 5.13
C ALA A 136 3.96 1.32 4.01
N LEU A 137 3.55 1.61 2.77
CA LEU A 137 3.90 0.84 1.57
C LEU A 137 5.38 0.93 1.24
N GLU A 138 6.03 2.09 1.41
CA GLU A 138 7.47 2.24 1.23
C GLU A 138 8.27 1.38 2.22
N ARG A 139 7.84 1.38 3.48
CA ARG A 139 8.45 0.53 4.52
C ARG A 139 8.23 -0.96 4.23
N GLU A 140 7.04 -1.33 3.75
CA GLU A 140 6.75 -2.70 3.33
C GLU A 140 7.60 -3.13 2.14
N ALA A 141 7.71 -2.29 1.10
CA ALA A 141 8.54 -2.56 -0.08
C ALA A 141 10.01 -2.81 0.31
N ALA A 142 10.58 -1.95 1.17
CA ALA A 142 11.94 -2.13 1.67
C ALA A 142 12.10 -3.44 2.47
N SER A 143 11.08 -3.82 3.26
CA SER A 143 11.07 -5.10 3.99
C SER A 143 11.05 -6.31 3.04
N LEU A 144 10.24 -6.24 1.97
CA LEU A 144 10.18 -7.29 0.95
C LEU A 144 11.48 -7.42 0.17
N ASP A 145 12.11 -6.30 -0.19
CA ASP A 145 13.38 -6.28 -0.90
C ASP A 145 14.50 -6.96 -0.09
N ALA A 146 14.64 -6.58 1.18
CA ALA A 146 15.59 -7.21 2.09
C ALA A 146 15.36 -8.73 2.22
N ALA A 147 14.10 -9.17 2.33
CA ALA A 147 13.76 -10.58 2.38
C ALA A 147 14.08 -11.32 1.06
N CYS A 148 13.77 -10.70 -0.08
CA CYS A 148 14.06 -11.23 -1.41
C CYS A 148 15.56 -11.45 -1.60
N GLU A 149 16.39 -10.45 -1.27
CA GLU A 149 17.84 -10.56 -1.33
C GLU A 149 18.38 -11.66 -0.41
N ALA A 150 17.82 -11.77 0.80
CA ALA A 150 18.22 -12.82 1.73
C ALA A 150 17.92 -14.23 1.18
N PHE A 151 16.73 -14.45 0.63
CA PHE A 151 16.37 -15.75 0.07
C PHE A 151 17.10 -16.05 -1.24
N ALA A 152 17.32 -15.05 -2.10
CA ALA A 152 18.11 -15.21 -3.32
C ALA A 152 19.54 -15.65 -3.00
N SER A 153 20.19 -15.00 -2.04
CA SER A 153 21.54 -15.35 -1.59
C SER A 153 21.65 -16.80 -1.08
N VAL A 154 20.64 -17.27 -0.31
CA VAL A 154 20.60 -18.67 0.15
C VAL A 154 20.40 -19.62 -1.03
N ARG A 155 19.45 -19.31 -1.92
CA ARG A 155 19.13 -20.14 -3.08
C ARG A 155 20.32 -20.30 -4.03
N GLU A 156 20.98 -19.20 -4.36
CA GLU A 156 22.17 -19.19 -5.22
C GLU A 156 23.28 -20.05 -4.61
N TRP A 157 23.52 -19.92 -3.30
CA TRP A 157 24.50 -20.75 -2.63
C TRP A 157 24.14 -22.24 -2.66
N VAL A 158 22.86 -22.59 -2.42
CA VAL A 158 22.41 -24.00 -2.48
C VAL A 158 22.59 -24.58 -3.89
N ILE A 159 22.24 -23.81 -4.93
CA ILE A 159 22.40 -24.22 -6.33
C ILE A 159 23.89 -24.48 -6.63
N ALA A 160 24.77 -23.52 -6.31
CA ALA A 160 26.21 -23.65 -6.53
C ALA A 160 26.80 -24.83 -5.73
N ALA A 161 26.35 -25.03 -4.49
CA ALA A 161 26.79 -26.16 -3.68
C ALA A 161 26.36 -27.51 -4.27
N ASP A 162 25.18 -27.60 -4.89
CA ASP A 162 24.67 -28.82 -5.54
C ASP A 162 25.45 -29.20 -6.82
N GLU A 163 26.23 -28.29 -7.41
CA GLU A 163 27.12 -28.60 -8.56
C GLU A 163 28.23 -29.60 -8.18
N THR A 164 28.62 -29.65 -6.90
CA THR A 164 29.57 -30.64 -6.38
C THR A 164 28.82 -31.73 -5.59
N PRO A 165 28.77 -32.98 -6.08
CA PRO A 165 28.13 -34.08 -5.37
C PRO A 165 28.78 -34.31 -4.00
N LEU A 166 27.97 -34.70 -3.01
CA LEU A 166 28.47 -34.98 -1.65
C LEU A 166 29.53 -36.09 -1.61
N THR A 167 29.47 -37.04 -2.53
CA THR A 167 30.44 -38.14 -2.65
C THR A 167 31.81 -37.69 -3.16
N ALA A 168 31.90 -36.51 -3.78
CA ALA A 168 33.15 -35.93 -4.25
C ALA A 168 33.82 -35.02 -3.20
N LEU A 169 33.14 -34.76 -2.07
CA LEU A 169 33.67 -33.96 -0.98
C LEU A 169 34.41 -34.85 0.02
N ASP A 170 35.55 -34.37 0.49
CA ASP A 170 36.24 -34.93 1.64
C ASP A 170 35.53 -34.56 2.95
N PHE A 171 36.02 -35.08 4.07
CA PHE A 171 35.45 -34.81 5.38
C PHE A 171 35.39 -33.32 5.71
N ASP A 172 36.44 -32.56 5.36
CA ASP A 172 36.48 -31.12 5.63
C ASP A 172 35.50 -30.35 4.74
N GLY A 173 35.37 -30.70 3.45
CA GLY A 173 34.38 -30.15 2.54
C GLY A 173 32.95 -30.41 3.01
N LEU A 174 32.65 -31.62 3.48
CA LEU A 174 31.36 -31.95 4.07
C LEU A 174 31.10 -31.13 5.35
N ARG A 175 32.09 -30.97 6.23
CA ARG A 175 31.98 -30.16 7.46
C ARG A 175 31.72 -28.69 7.14
N LYS A 176 32.46 -28.10 6.19
CA LYS A 176 32.26 -26.73 5.72
C LYS A 176 30.86 -26.53 5.15
N ARG A 177 30.39 -27.46 4.32
CA ARG A 177 29.03 -27.40 3.74
C ARG A 177 27.96 -27.50 4.83
N HIS A 178 28.13 -28.36 5.82
CA HIS A 178 27.21 -28.47 6.96
C HIS A 178 27.17 -27.19 7.79
N ALA A 179 28.33 -26.59 8.08
CA ALA A 179 28.44 -25.33 8.82
C ALA A 179 27.74 -24.19 8.07
N ARG A 180 27.99 -24.06 6.76
CA ARG A 180 27.39 -23.01 5.94
C ARG A 180 25.86 -23.12 5.83
N LEU A 181 25.33 -24.35 5.78
CA LEU A 181 23.89 -24.59 5.91
C LEU A 181 23.34 -24.18 7.28
N GLY A 182 24.16 -24.22 8.33
CA GLY A 182 23.86 -23.63 9.64
C GLY A 182 23.67 -22.12 9.55
N ASP A 183 24.66 -21.41 9.01
CA ASP A 183 24.58 -19.95 8.82
C ASP A 183 23.33 -19.53 8.04
N HIS A 184 22.96 -20.29 7.00
CA HIS A 184 21.75 -20.01 6.22
C HIS A 184 20.44 -20.26 6.98
N LEU A 185 20.43 -21.21 7.93
CA LEU A 185 19.28 -21.41 8.82
C LEU A 185 19.14 -20.24 9.79
N ASP A 186 20.24 -19.81 10.39
CA ASP A 186 20.27 -18.66 11.30
C ASP A 186 19.82 -17.38 10.57
N ARG A 187 20.22 -17.21 9.30
CA ARG A 187 19.74 -16.12 8.45
C ARG A 187 18.22 -16.17 8.20
N CYS A 188 17.66 -17.36 7.94
CA CYS A 188 16.21 -17.50 7.77
C CYS A 188 15.44 -17.17 9.06
N GLU A 189 15.99 -17.54 10.21
CA GLU A 189 15.42 -17.21 11.52
C GLU A 189 15.50 -15.71 11.80
N ALA A 190 16.62 -15.05 11.48
CA ALA A 190 16.77 -13.61 11.59
C ALA A 190 15.73 -12.87 10.74
N VAL A 191 15.54 -13.25 9.47
CA VAL A 191 14.52 -12.66 8.59
C VAL A 191 13.11 -12.86 9.16
N ALA A 192 12.80 -14.06 9.69
CA ALA A 192 11.49 -14.32 10.28
C ALA A 192 11.24 -13.44 11.52
N ARG A 193 12.23 -13.32 12.40
CA ARG A 193 12.17 -12.48 13.60
C ARG A 193 12.02 -10.99 13.25
N GLU A 194 12.87 -10.48 12.37
CA GLU A 194 12.80 -9.08 11.89
C GLU A 194 11.45 -8.78 11.26
N ARG A 195 10.90 -9.74 10.50
CA ARG A 195 9.56 -9.60 9.92
C ARG A 195 8.47 -9.55 11.00
N GLN A 196 8.56 -10.36 12.04
CA GLN A 196 7.59 -10.33 13.14
C GLN A 196 7.66 -9.00 13.90
N GLU A 197 8.86 -8.53 14.22
CA GLU A 197 9.10 -7.22 14.85
C GLU A 197 8.52 -6.08 14.00
N PHE A 198 8.73 -6.12 12.67
CA PHE A 198 8.16 -5.16 11.73
C PHE A 198 6.62 -5.15 11.77
N LEU A 199 5.99 -6.34 11.75
CA LEU A 199 4.53 -6.46 11.75
C LEU A 199 3.90 -5.89 13.04
N ASP A 200 4.59 -6.01 14.18
CA ASP A 200 4.14 -5.46 15.45
C ASP A 200 4.28 -3.93 15.54
N GLY A 201 4.94 -3.30 14.57
CA GLY A 201 5.08 -1.85 14.46
C GLY A 201 3.90 -1.14 13.79
N SER A 202 4.04 0.18 13.66
CA SER A 202 3.13 1.03 12.90
C SER A 202 3.86 2.22 12.26
N THR A 203 3.19 2.93 11.35
CA THR A 203 3.69 4.19 10.78
C THR A 203 3.50 5.42 11.68
N SER A 204 3.21 5.23 12.97
CA SER A 204 2.98 6.35 13.89
C SER A 204 4.17 7.31 13.92
N GLU A 205 3.93 8.56 13.55
CA GLU A 205 4.88 9.67 13.62
C GLU A 205 4.15 10.94 14.10
N HIS A 206 4.82 11.74 14.94
CA HIS A 206 4.37 13.07 15.35
C HIS A 206 2.96 13.15 15.99
N GLY A 207 2.59 12.18 16.83
CA GLY A 207 1.38 12.24 17.66
C GLY A 207 0.05 12.02 16.93
N LYS A 208 0.08 11.63 15.65
CA LYS A 208 -1.10 11.18 14.91
C LYS A 208 -1.16 9.65 14.87
N VAL A 209 -2.38 9.09 14.83
CA VAL A 209 -2.60 7.63 14.76
C VAL A 209 -2.02 7.11 13.44
N GLY A 210 -0.96 6.31 13.52
CA GLY A 210 -0.35 5.66 12.37
C GLY A 210 -1.14 4.44 11.89
N LEU A 211 -0.74 3.89 10.74
CA LEU A 211 -1.28 2.64 10.21
C LEU A 211 -0.50 1.46 10.80
N GLY A 212 -1.20 0.53 11.44
CA GLY A 212 -0.60 -0.71 11.95
C GLY A 212 -0.17 -1.62 10.81
N HIS A 213 1.05 -2.14 10.86
CA HIS A 213 1.59 -2.94 9.75
C HIS A 213 0.81 -4.25 9.53
N ARG A 214 0.28 -4.88 10.59
CA ARG A 214 -0.60 -6.05 10.46
C ARG A 214 -1.89 -5.76 9.67
N TYR A 215 -2.49 -4.59 9.87
CA TYR A 215 -3.69 -4.21 9.13
C TYR A 215 -3.36 -3.99 7.65
N LEU A 216 -2.28 -3.25 7.37
CA LEU A 216 -1.80 -3.02 6.01
C LEU A 216 -1.55 -4.35 5.26
N VAL A 217 -0.81 -5.26 5.89
CA VAL A 217 -0.45 -6.55 5.28
C VAL A 217 -1.68 -7.43 5.04
N GLY A 218 -2.65 -7.41 5.96
CA GLY A 218 -3.93 -8.11 5.76
C GLY A 218 -4.74 -7.54 4.60
N TYR A 219 -4.71 -6.22 4.40
CA TYR A 219 -5.31 -5.57 3.24
C TYR A 219 -4.59 -5.95 1.94
N LEU A 220 -3.25 -5.82 1.89
CA LEU A 220 -2.46 -6.05 0.68
C LEU A 220 -2.54 -7.49 0.20
N TYR A 221 -2.38 -8.45 1.11
CA TYR A 221 -2.17 -9.85 0.72
C TYR A 221 -3.42 -10.72 0.81
N GLY A 222 -4.59 -10.11 1.00
CA GLY A 222 -5.87 -10.84 1.14
C GLY A 222 -6.24 -11.70 -0.06
N GLU A 223 -5.74 -11.37 -1.25
CA GLU A 223 -5.97 -12.12 -2.49
C GLU A 223 -4.84 -13.11 -2.82
N LEU A 224 -3.71 -13.06 -2.09
CA LEU A 224 -2.62 -14.00 -2.28
C LEU A 224 -2.93 -15.34 -1.62
N SER A 225 -2.26 -16.40 -2.08
CA SER A 225 -2.39 -17.72 -1.48
C SER A 225 -1.81 -17.82 -0.06
N VAL A 226 -1.13 -16.78 0.43
CA VAL A 226 -0.47 -16.73 1.74
C VAL A 226 -0.59 -15.33 2.36
N ASP A 227 -1.01 -15.29 3.63
CA ASP A 227 -1.20 -14.02 4.36
C ASP A 227 0.14 -13.35 4.73
N TYR A 228 1.20 -14.14 4.89
CA TYR A 228 2.52 -13.67 5.32
C TYR A 228 3.63 -14.16 4.40
N PRO A 229 3.81 -13.55 3.21
CA PRO A 229 4.74 -14.01 2.18
C PRO A 229 6.18 -14.18 2.67
N VAL A 230 6.71 -13.22 3.45
CA VAL A 230 8.08 -13.28 3.97
C VAL A 230 8.27 -14.43 4.97
N LEU A 231 7.31 -14.64 5.88
CA LEU A 231 7.38 -15.74 6.86
C LEU A 231 7.28 -17.10 6.18
N SER A 232 6.40 -17.22 5.18
CA SER A 232 6.29 -18.43 4.35
C SER A 232 7.59 -18.70 3.55
N GLY A 233 8.19 -17.66 2.98
CA GLY A 233 9.48 -17.71 2.30
C GLY A 233 10.62 -18.17 3.22
N ALA A 234 10.68 -17.62 4.44
CA ALA A 234 11.66 -18.01 5.46
C ALA A 234 11.49 -19.48 5.86
N ALA A 235 10.26 -19.93 6.11
CA ALA A 235 9.97 -21.31 6.47
C ALA A 235 10.35 -22.30 5.36
N THR A 236 10.00 -21.98 4.11
CA THR A 236 10.29 -22.82 2.93
C THR A 236 11.79 -22.93 2.66
N THR A 237 12.49 -21.79 2.73
CA THR A 237 13.95 -21.73 2.56
C THR A 237 14.65 -22.51 3.68
N ALA A 238 14.25 -22.30 4.94
CA ALA A 238 14.79 -23.03 6.08
C ALA A 238 14.54 -24.55 5.97
N ALA A 239 13.35 -24.97 5.53
CA ALA A 239 13.03 -26.38 5.32
C ALA A 239 13.97 -27.04 4.31
N THR A 240 14.30 -26.34 3.23
CA THR A 240 15.26 -26.79 2.22
C THR A 240 16.67 -26.90 2.80
N CYS A 241 17.15 -25.86 3.49
CA CYS A 241 18.45 -25.90 4.17
C CYS A 241 18.55 -27.05 5.18
N ARG A 242 17.50 -27.30 5.99
CA ARG A 242 17.43 -28.44 6.91
C ARG A 242 17.53 -29.77 6.17
N ARG A 243 16.85 -29.91 5.04
CA ARG A 243 16.92 -31.13 4.22
C ARG A 243 18.34 -31.36 3.70
N CYS A 244 18.96 -30.35 3.12
CA CYS A 244 20.35 -30.44 2.64
C CYS A 244 21.31 -30.76 3.79
N ARG A 245 21.13 -30.14 4.96
CA ARG A 245 21.99 -30.35 6.13
C ARG A 245 21.87 -31.78 6.68
N ARG A 246 20.67 -32.37 6.67
CA ARG A 246 20.47 -33.79 7.00
C ARG A 246 21.21 -34.71 6.03
N ASN A 247 21.18 -34.43 4.73
CA ASN A 247 21.89 -35.23 3.73
C ASN A 247 23.42 -35.17 3.92
N VAL A 248 23.97 -33.97 4.17
CA VAL A 248 25.40 -33.80 4.49
C VAL A 248 25.78 -34.55 5.77
N ARG A 249 24.96 -34.44 6.83
CA ARG A 249 25.19 -35.16 8.09
C ARG A 249 25.22 -36.68 7.89
N ALA A 250 24.31 -37.21 7.08
CA ALA A 250 24.29 -38.64 6.76
C ALA A 250 25.55 -39.12 6.02
N HIS A 251 26.19 -38.25 5.22
CA HIS A 251 27.48 -38.56 4.58
C HIS A 251 28.64 -38.47 5.58
N LEU A 252 28.66 -37.44 6.43
CA LEU A 252 29.67 -37.32 7.50
C LEU A 252 29.72 -38.56 8.41
N THR A 253 28.57 -39.15 8.75
CA THR A 253 28.50 -40.36 9.60
C THR A 253 28.86 -41.66 8.87
N ARG A 254 29.00 -41.65 7.54
CA ARG A 254 29.41 -42.82 6.74
C ARG A 254 30.89 -42.78 6.35
N CYS A 255 31.50 -41.60 6.37
CA CYS A 255 32.91 -41.37 6.01
C CYS A 255 33.84 -41.28 7.22
N GLY A 256 33.32 -41.35 8.45
CA GLY A 256 34.08 -41.47 9.70
C GLY A 256 33.91 -42.84 10.32
#